data_AF-A0A560SGW9-F1
#
_entry.id   AF-A0A560SGW9-F1
#
_cell.length_a   1.000
_cell.length_b   1.000
_cell.length_c   1.000
_cell.angle_alpha   90.00
_cell.angle_beta   90.00
_cell.angle_gamma   90.00
#
_symmetry.space_group_name_H-M   'P 1'
#
loop_
_entity.id
_entity.type
_entity.pdbx_description
1 polymer ?
#
loop_
_entity_poly.entity_id
_entity_poly.type
_entity_poly.pdbx_seq_one_letter_code
_entity_poly.pdbx_strand_id
1 'polypeptide(L)'
;MPVISNPPPRPFPTLPGRPDPQYSLKNNEDLAMQLRDNFNAFRDPRNPGYISADSIRAMANKGWSPFPSVNENIRLAKELLRRPELMSALDRHTSTGALDGLIDRNNVNAVIYGQNYFKYKTDKELAGEMLEHFNELKGSPWNRELNVNDLRKLAAENLTGDSPRDHLIQLSQEILKRSDVLRQMDDLLSRPGDHKISWAGLYFLAR
;
A
#
# COMPACT_ATOMS: atom_id res chain seq x y z
N MET A 1 -1.34 11.31 31.89
CA MET A 1 -0.30 10.80 30.96
C MET A 1 -0.61 11.37 29.58
N PRO A 2 0.25 12.19 28.96
CA PRO A 2 0.03 12.59 27.59
C PRO A 2 0.37 11.43 26.64
N VAL A 3 -0.57 11.11 25.76
CA VAL A 3 -0.41 10.13 24.68
C VAL A 3 0.50 10.77 23.64
N ILE A 4 1.67 10.19 23.40
CA ILE A 4 2.57 10.58 22.31
C ILE A 4 1.92 10.07 21.03
N SER A 5 1.15 10.93 20.36
CA SER A 5 0.66 10.68 19.01
C SER A 5 1.86 10.66 18.06
N ASN A 6 2.13 9.53 17.43
CA ASN A 6 3.07 9.49 16.31
C ASN A 6 2.59 10.47 15.22
N PRO A 7 3.47 11.34 14.69
CA PRO A 7 3.10 12.24 13.62
C PRO A 7 2.69 11.44 12.38
N PRO A 8 1.80 11.96 11.53
CA PRO A 8 1.45 11.31 10.27
C PRO A 8 2.71 11.04 9.43
N PRO A 9 2.76 9.94 8.66
CA PRO A 9 3.86 9.67 7.74
C PRO A 9 4.09 10.90 6.86
N ARG A 10 5.33 11.40 6.82
CA ARG A 10 5.66 12.52 5.94
C ARG A 10 5.56 12.02 4.49
N PRO A 11 4.94 12.78 3.57
CA PRO A 11 5.04 12.45 2.15
C PRO A 11 6.51 12.36 1.75
N PHE A 12 6.87 11.35 0.95
CA PHE A 12 8.25 11.17 0.51
C PHE A 12 8.71 12.42 -0.26
N PRO A 13 9.78 13.11 0.19
CA PRO A 13 10.24 14.33 -0.47
C PRO A 13 10.82 13.98 -1.85
N THR A 14 10.44 14.74 -2.87
CA THR A 14 10.95 14.57 -4.23
C THR A 14 12.38 15.10 -4.37
N LEU A 15 13.27 14.33 -5.02
CA LEU A 15 14.64 14.77 -5.29
C LEU A 15 14.67 15.89 -6.36
N PRO A 16 15.24 17.07 -6.05
CA PRO A 16 15.43 18.13 -7.05
C PRO A 16 16.50 17.76 -8.08
N GLY A 17 16.38 18.31 -9.29
CA GLY A 17 17.33 18.13 -10.40
C GLY A 17 16.81 17.28 -11.55
N ARG A 18 17.52 17.30 -12.70
CA ARG A 18 17.08 16.68 -13.96
C ARG A 18 16.84 15.16 -13.78
N PRO A 19 15.69 14.63 -14.23
CA PRO A 19 15.44 13.20 -14.27
C PRO A 19 16.52 12.46 -15.06
N ASP A 20 16.80 11.23 -14.64
CA ASP A 20 17.69 10.35 -15.38
C ASP A 20 16.99 9.92 -16.68
N PRO A 21 17.55 10.15 -17.88
CA PRO A 21 16.86 9.89 -19.15
C PRO A 21 16.46 8.43 -19.35
N GLN A 22 17.13 7.49 -18.70
CA GLN A 22 16.85 6.06 -18.83
C GLN A 22 15.88 5.61 -17.73
N TYR A 23 16.10 6.01 -16.48
CA TYR A 23 15.28 5.54 -15.37
C TYR A 23 13.91 6.24 -15.30
N SER A 24 13.80 7.49 -15.77
CA SER A 24 12.51 8.19 -15.81
C SER A 24 11.50 7.52 -16.75
N LEU A 25 11.98 6.72 -17.71
CA LEU A 25 11.15 6.00 -18.67
C LEU A 25 10.70 4.61 -18.18
N LYS A 26 11.26 4.10 -17.07
CA LYS A 26 10.85 2.81 -16.50
C LYS A 26 9.46 2.92 -15.90
N ASN A 27 8.65 1.87 -16.01
CA ASN A 27 7.40 1.78 -15.26
C ASN A 27 7.68 1.42 -13.79
N ASN A 28 6.65 1.44 -12.95
CA ASN A 28 6.79 1.21 -11.51
C ASN A 28 7.19 -0.24 -11.20
N GLU A 29 6.68 -1.18 -11.99
CA GLU A 29 6.93 -2.61 -11.88
C GLU A 29 8.41 -2.93 -12.17
N ASP A 30 8.98 -2.33 -13.21
CA ASP A 30 10.39 -2.48 -13.60
C ASP A 30 11.32 -1.95 -12.51
N LEU A 31 10.96 -0.81 -11.90
CA LEU A 31 11.71 -0.24 -10.78
C LEU A 31 11.61 -1.13 -9.54
N ALA A 32 10.42 -1.67 -9.24
CA ALA A 32 10.21 -2.59 -8.13
C ALA A 32 10.94 -3.93 -8.35
N MET A 33 10.92 -4.48 -9.57
CA MET A 33 11.69 -5.67 -9.95
C MET A 33 13.18 -5.45 -9.72
N GLN A 34 13.71 -4.33 -10.19
CA GLN A 34 15.12 -4.00 -9.99
C GLN A 34 15.47 -3.81 -8.50
N LEU A 35 14.56 -3.21 -7.72
CA LEU A 35 14.72 -3.08 -6.27
C LEU A 35 14.73 -4.45 -5.57
N ARG A 36 13.85 -5.38 -5.97
CA ARG A 36 13.80 -6.75 -5.44
C ARG A 36 15.10 -7.50 -5.71
N ASP A 37 15.60 -7.42 -6.94
CA ASP A 37 16.79 -8.14 -7.38
C ASP A 37 18.04 -7.59 -6.67
N ASN A 38 18.07 -6.28 -6.41
CA ASN A 38 19.16 -5.60 -5.70
C ASN A 38 18.88 -5.33 -4.22
N PHE A 39 17.87 -5.98 -3.62
CA PHE A 39 17.35 -5.65 -2.28
C PHE A 39 18.44 -5.53 -1.21
N ASN A 40 19.42 -6.43 -1.26
CA ASN A 40 20.54 -6.45 -0.29
C ASN A 40 21.38 -5.17 -0.32
N ALA A 41 21.50 -4.50 -1.48
CA ALA A 41 22.23 -3.24 -1.62
C ALA A 41 21.52 -2.07 -0.95
N PHE A 42 20.21 -2.18 -0.72
CA PHE A 42 19.35 -1.13 -0.17
C PHE A 42 18.97 -1.35 1.29
N ARG A 43 19.35 -2.48 1.91
CA ARG A 43 18.96 -2.76 3.30
C ARG A 43 19.41 -1.66 4.25
N ASP A 44 18.56 -1.35 5.21
CA ASP A 44 18.91 -0.49 6.33
C ASP A 44 19.91 -1.21 7.24
N PRO A 45 21.13 -0.67 7.45
CA PRO A 45 22.10 -1.25 8.37
C PRO A 45 21.58 -1.33 9.82
N ARG A 46 20.63 -0.48 10.20
CA ARG A 46 20.03 -0.43 11.55
C ARG A 46 18.86 -1.38 11.71
N ASN A 47 18.24 -1.82 10.61
CA ASN A 47 17.15 -2.79 10.63
C ASN A 47 17.38 -3.89 9.57
N PRO A 48 18.27 -4.85 9.87
CA PRO A 48 18.69 -5.87 8.92
C PRO A 48 17.51 -6.79 8.58
N GLY A 49 16.96 -6.60 7.38
CA GLY A 49 15.77 -7.31 6.89
C GLY A 49 14.89 -6.41 6.03
N TYR A 50 14.98 -5.10 6.26
CA TYR A 50 14.14 -4.09 5.63
C TYR A 50 14.98 -3.08 4.87
N ILE A 51 14.36 -2.45 3.88
CA ILE A 51 14.79 -1.22 3.24
C ILE A 51 14.00 -0.09 3.92
N SER A 52 14.62 1.05 4.14
CA SER A 52 13.98 2.25 4.68
C SER A 52 14.11 3.42 3.70
N ALA A 53 13.27 4.43 3.89
CA ALA A 53 13.40 5.69 3.15
C ALA A 53 14.82 6.28 3.27
N ASP A 54 15.44 6.13 4.43
CA ASP A 54 16.78 6.63 4.72
C ASP A 54 17.86 5.78 4.03
N SER A 55 17.72 4.46 3.95
CA SER A 55 18.67 3.62 3.22
C SER A 55 18.61 3.86 1.70
N ILE A 56 17.41 4.11 1.15
CA ILE A 56 17.23 4.55 -0.24
C ILE A 56 17.88 5.92 -0.46
N ARG A 57 17.65 6.89 0.44
CA ARG A 57 18.28 8.22 0.37
C ARG A 57 19.81 8.13 0.48
N ALA A 58 20.32 7.27 1.34
CA ALA A 58 21.75 7.02 1.45
C ALA A 58 22.34 6.48 0.14
N MET A 59 21.65 5.55 -0.53
CA MET A 59 22.07 5.07 -1.86
C MET A 59 22.03 6.19 -2.91
N ALA A 60 20.95 6.98 -2.96
CA ALA A 60 20.81 8.08 -3.92
C ALA A 60 21.89 9.15 -3.78
N ASN A 61 22.40 9.37 -2.56
CA ASN A 61 23.44 10.35 -2.25
C ASN A 61 24.88 9.84 -2.45
N LYS A 62 25.08 8.57 -2.84
CA LYS A 62 26.43 8.08 -3.14
C LYS A 62 27.01 8.78 -4.37
N GLY A 63 28.32 9.01 -4.31
CA GLY A 63 29.11 9.40 -5.48
C GLY A 63 29.20 8.27 -6.50
N TRP A 64 29.59 8.63 -7.73
CA TRP A 64 29.81 7.64 -8.80
C TRP A 64 30.86 6.62 -8.39
N SER A 65 30.56 5.36 -8.67
CA SER A 65 31.41 4.20 -8.39
C SER A 65 32.06 3.70 -9.68
N PRO A 66 33.27 3.12 -9.62
CA PRO A 66 33.82 2.39 -10.77
C PRO A 66 33.02 1.11 -11.09
N PHE A 67 32.16 0.63 -10.18
CA PHE A 67 31.31 -0.54 -10.40
C PHE A 67 29.96 -0.13 -11.02
N PRO A 68 29.63 -0.62 -12.24
CA PRO A 68 28.39 -0.27 -12.93
C PRO A 68 27.13 -0.60 -12.12
N SER A 69 27.09 -1.74 -11.42
CA SER A 69 25.95 -2.16 -10.60
C SER A 69 25.64 -1.20 -9.45
N VAL A 70 26.66 -0.58 -8.86
CA VAL A 70 26.47 0.45 -7.81
C VAL A 70 25.84 1.70 -8.42
N ASN A 71 26.26 2.08 -9.62
CA ASN A 71 25.71 3.23 -10.32
C ASN A 71 24.25 3.03 -10.75
N GLU A 72 23.88 1.81 -11.14
CA GLU A 72 22.49 1.43 -11.39
C GLU A 72 21.64 1.57 -10.13
N ASN A 73 22.15 1.12 -8.98
CA ASN A 73 21.46 1.29 -7.69
C ASN A 73 21.32 2.77 -7.30
N ILE A 74 22.31 3.62 -7.60
CA ILE A 74 22.21 5.08 -7.39
C ILE A 74 21.11 5.67 -8.27
N ARG A 75 21.04 5.29 -9.56
CA ARG A 75 20.00 5.79 -10.48
C ARG A 75 18.62 5.30 -10.05
N LEU A 76 18.48 4.03 -9.68
CA LEU A 76 17.25 3.45 -9.13
C LEU A 76 16.78 4.23 -7.89
N ALA A 77 17.68 4.43 -6.91
CA ALA A 77 17.37 5.15 -5.68
C ALA A 77 16.85 6.58 -5.95
N LYS A 78 17.48 7.27 -6.91
CA LYS A 78 17.08 8.63 -7.29
C LYS A 78 15.70 8.65 -7.94
N GLU A 79 15.39 7.65 -8.76
CA GLU A 79 14.08 7.54 -9.41
C GLU A 79 12.98 7.16 -8.42
N LEU A 80 13.23 6.21 -7.51
CA LEU A 80 12.29 5.87 -6.45
C LEU A 80 11.90 7.10 -5.62
N LEU A 81 12.87 7.92 -5.23
CA LEU A 81 12.61 9.18 -4.50
C LEU A 81 11.91 10.26 -5.33
N ARG A 82 11.78 10.11 -6.65
CA ARG A 82 10.95 10.99 -7.48
C ARG A 82 9.53 10.48 -7.65
N ARG A 83 9.24 9.25 -7.18
CA ARG A 83 7.94 8.59 -7.28
C ARG A 83 7.37 8.37 -5.89
N PRO A 84 6.85 9.42 -5.23
CA PRO A 84 6.31 9.31 -3.87
C PRO A 84 5.19 8.27 -3.76
N GLU A 85 4.40 8.10 -4.82
CA GLU A 85 3.37 7.08 -4.89
C GLU A 85 3.92 5.64 -4.93
N LEU A 86 4.96 5.40 -5.74
CA LEU A 86 5.64 4.10 -5.77
C LEU A 86 6.31 3.82 -4.42
N MET A 87 6.95 4.81 -3.81
CA MET A 87 7.53 4.67 -2.47
C MET A 87 6.48 4.30 -1.43
N SER A 88 5.32 4.95 -1.48
CA SER A 88 4.20 4.64 -0.57
C SER A 88 3.65 3.23 -0.82
N ALA A 89 3.58 2.78 -2.07
CA ALA A 89 3.17 1.41 -2.40
C ALA A 89 4.18 0.37 -1.91
N LEU A 90 5.49 0.66 -2.02
CA LEU A 90 6.56 -0.21 -1.53
C LEU A 90 6.65 -0.25 0.00
N ASP A 91 6.25 0.82 0.68
CA ASP A 91 6.27 0.95 2.15
C ASP A 91 4.99 0.45 2.81
N ARG A 92 4.00 0.06 2.01
CA ARG A 92 2.69 -0.33 2.50
C ARG A 92 2.73 -1.73 3.06
N HIS A 93 2.51 -1.86 4.38
CA HIS A 93 2.49 -3.14 5.06
C HIS A 93 1.45 -4.07 4.42
N THR A 94 1.85 -5.29 4.07
CA THR A 94 1.01 -6.21 3.26
C THR A 94 -0.24 -6.68 3.98
N SER A 95 -0.21 -6.81 5.32
CA SER A 95 -1.45 -6.94 6.07
C SER A 95 -2.06 -5.54 6.27
N THR A 96 -1.69 -4.77 7.28
CA THR A 96 -2.41 -3.56 7.71
C THR A 96 -2.61 -2.43 6.70
N GLY A 97 -1.93 -2.45 5.54
CA GLY A 97 -1.98 -1.34 4.60
C GLY A 97 -1.38 -0.03 5.13
N ALA A 98 -0.81 -0.02 6.34
CA ALA A 98 -0.19 1.15 6.92
C ALA A 98 1.16 1.45 6.24
N LEU A 99 1.54 2.73 6.23
CA LEU A 99 2.90 3.14 5.89
C LEU A 99 3.72 3.10 7.17
N ASP A 100 4.61 2.12 7.31
CA ASP A 100 5.35 1.85 8.54
C ASP A 100 6.86 2.15 8.43
N GLY A 101 7.33 2.59 7.26
CA GLY A 101 8.73 2.86 6.99
C GLY A 101 9.58 1.60 6.74
N LEU A 102 8.95 0.43 6.61
CA LEU A 102 9.59 -0.88 6.51
C LEU A 102 9.25 -1.57 5.18
N ILE A 103 10.16 -1.44 4.21
CA ILE A 103 10.04 -2.09 2.90
C ILE A 103 10.73 -3.47 2.96
N ASP A 104 9.95 -4.54 2.99
CA ASP A 104 10.39 -5.93 2.86
C ASP A 104 10.18 -6.51 1.45
N ARG A 105 10.61 -7.75 1.23
CA ARG A 105 10.49 -8.42 -0.08
C ARG A 105 9.04 -8.69 -0.47
N ASN A 106 8.14 -8.90 0.48
CA ASN A 106 6.72 -9.09 0.22
C ASN A 106 6.08 -7.78 -0.24
N ASN A 107 6.43 -6.64 0.38
CA ASN A 107 5.95 -5.35 -0.11
C ASN A 107 6.38 -5.12 -1.57
N VAL A 108 7.65 -5.38 -1.89
CA VAL A 108 8.17 -5.23 -3.26
C VAL A 108 7.47 -6.20 -4.23
N ASN A 109 7.27 -7.46 -3.84
CA ASN A 109 6.56 -8.44 -4.66
C ASN A 109 5.08 -8.08 -4.88
N ALA A 110 4.43 -7.44 -3.91
CA ALA A 110 3.05 -6.99 -4.06
C ALA A 110 2.91 -5.98 -5.21
N VAL A 111 3.85 -5.03 -5.29
CA VAL A 111 3.93 -4.06 -6.41
C VAL A 111 4.21 -4.75 -7.73
N ILE A 112 5.19 -5.66 -7.80
CA ILE A 112 5.61 -6.32 -9.05
C ILE A 112 4.47 -7.14 -9.67
N TYR A 113 3.81 -7.95 -8.85
CA TYR A 113 2.83 -8.93 -9.34
C TYR A 113 1.41 -8.39 -9.38
N GLY A 114 1.23 -7.08 -9.14
CA GLY A 114 -0.09 -6.46 -8.97
C GLY A 114 -0.92 -7.24 -7.96
N GLN A 115 -0.27 -7.84 -6.96
CA GLN A 115 -0.97 -8.67 -6.01
C GLN A 115 -1.77 -7.74 -5.12
N ASN A 116 -3.07 -7.99 -5.10
CA ASN A 116 -3.95 -7.36 -4.15
C ASN A 116 -3.37 -7.57 -2.74
N TYR A 117 -2.96 -6.48 -2.07
CA TYR A 117 -2.22 -6.58 -0.80
C TYR A 117 -3.00 -7.39 0.24
N PHE A 118 -4.32 -7.31 0.18
CA PHE A 118 -5.24 -8.00 1.09
C PHE A 118 -5.38 -9.51 0.85
N LYS A 119 -4.82 -10.05 -0.25
CA LYS A 119 -4.93 -11.47 -0.61
C LYS A 119 -4.51 -12.42 0.53
N TYR A 120 -3.57 -12.02 1.36
CA TYR A 120 -3.03 -12.85 2.44
C TYR A 120 -3.69 -12.58 3.79
N LYS A 121 -4.57 -11.59 3.89
CA LYS A 121 -5.31 -11.35 5.13
C LYS A 121 -6.31 -12.46 5.38
N THR A 122 -6.53 -12.74 6.65
CA THR A 122 -7.71 -13.48 7.12
C THR A 122 -8.97 -12.62 6.97
N ASP A 123 -10.13 -13.27 6.97
CA ASP A 123 -11.43 -12.59 6.85
C ASP A 123 -11.69 -11.62 8.01
N LYS A 124 -11.19 -11.97 9.20
CA LYS A 124 -11.19 -11.11 10.38
C LYS A 124 -10.36 -9.84 10.16
N GLU A 125 -9.15 -9.98 9.64
CA GLU A 125 -8.29 -8.83 9.37
C GLU A 125 -8.91 -7.95 8.27
N LEU A 126 -9.56 -8.52 7.25
CA LEU A 126 -10.30 -7.75 6.25
C LEU A 126 -11.46 -6.97 6.85
N ALA A 127 -12.23 -7.57 7.76
CA ALA A 127 -13.29 -6.87 8.48
C ALA A 127 -12.74 -5.69 9.30
N GLY A 128 -11.55 -5.87 9.91
CA GLY A 128 -10.84 -4.80 10.61
C GLY A 128 -10.46 -3.63 9.69
N GLU A 129 -9.91 -3.91 8.51
CA GLU A 129 -9.57 -2.87 7.53
C GLU A 129 -10.81 -2.11 7.03
N MET A 130 -11.89 -2.83 6.72
CA MET A 130 -13.16 -2.19 6.34
C MET A 130 -13.72 -1.31 7.45
N LEU A 131 -13.53 -1.70 8.70
CA LEU A 131 -13.97 -0.94 9.86
C LEU A 131 -13.16 0.36 10.02
N GLU A 132 -11.84 0.28 9.85
CA GLU A 132 -10.94 1.43 9.93
C GLU A 132 -11.26 2.45 8.82
N HIS A 133 -11.48 1.96 7.61
CA HIS A 133 -11.80 2.78 6.43
C HIS A 133 -13.31 2.93 6.17
N PHE A 134 -14.15 2.65 7.17
CA PHE A 134 -15.61 2.55 6.99
C PHE A 134 -16.23 3.81 6.37
N ASN A 135 -15.76 4.98 6.77
CA ASN A 135 -16.30 6.24 6.25
C ASN A 135 -15.85 6.54 4.81
N GLU A 136 -14.65 6.11 4.44
CA GLU A 136 -14.03 6.36 3.14
C GLU A 136 -14.53 5.39 2.08
N LEU A 137 -14.89 4.17 2.49
CA LEU A 137 -15.51 3.16 1.63
C LEU A 137 -16.96 3.50 1.26
N LYS A 138 -17.59 4.48 1.94
CA LYS A 138 -18.95 4.94 1.59
C LYS A 138 -18.89 5.86 0.37
N GLY A 139 -19.80 5.66 -0.58
CA GLY A 139 -19.98 6.60 -1.70
C GLY A 139 -20.47 7.99 -1.27
N SER A 140 -20.95 8.14 -0.03
CA SER A 140 -21.37 9.42 0.56
C SER A 140 -21.12 9.42 2.08
N PRO A 141 -20.51 10.49 2.64
CA PRO A 141 -20.30 10.61 4.09
C PRO A 141 -21.60 10.52 4.91
N TRP A 142 -22.72 10.94 4.31
CA TRP A 142 -24.05 10.96 4.94
C TRP A 142 -24.70 9.57 5.05
N ASN A 143 -24.18 8.58 4.34
CA ASN A 143 -24.68 7.21 4.46
C ASN A 143 -24.31 6.65 5.84
N ARG A 144 -25.26 5.97 6.49
CA ARG A 144 -25.04 5.33 7.79
C ARG A 144 -24.33 3.98 7.66
N GLU A 145 -24.50 3.33 6.52
CA GLU A 145 -24.03 1.97 6.24
C GLU A 145 -23.18 1.98 4.96
N LEU A 146 -22.27 1.01 4.87
CA LEU A 146 -21.57 0.72 3.62
C LEU A 146 -22.50 0.01 2.66
N ASN A 147 -22.39 0.30 1.37
CA ASN A 147 -23.17 -0.40 0.35
C ASN A 147 -22.25 -1.25 -0.52
N VAL A 148 -22.64 -2.51 -0.77
CA VAL A 148 -21.87 -3.42 -1.65
C VAL A 148 -21.71 -2.85 -3.05
N ASN A 149 -22.67 -2.05 -3.54
CA ASN A 149 -22.54 -1.40 -4.85
C ASN A 149 -21.48 -0.29 -4.86
N ASP A 150 -21.22 0.38 -3.73
CA ASP A 150 -20.13 1.36 -3.65
C ASP A 150 -18.77 0.64 -3.68
N LEU A 151 -18.66 -0.51 -3.01
CA LEU A 151 -17.47 -1.38 -3.13
C LEU A 151 -17.28 -1.88 -4.56
N ARG A 152 -18.35 -2.28 -5.26
CA ARG A 152 -18.29 -2.69 -6.67
C ARG A 152 -17.81 -1.57 -7.58
N LYS A 153 -18.25 -0.33 -7.35
CA LYS A 153 -17.78 0.84 -8.10
C LYS A 153 -16.30 1.08 -7.86
N LEU A 154 -15.86 1.10 -6.60
CA LEU A 154 -14.44 1.27 -6.25
C LEU A 154 -13.57 0.17 -6.85
N ALA A 155 -13.99 -1.10 -6.74
CA ALA A 155 -13.21 -2.23 -7.22
C ALA A 155 -13.03 -2.25 -8.75
N ALA A 156 -13.93 -1.60 -9.49
CA ALA A 156 -13.87 -1.47 -10.94
C ALA A 156 -12.95 -0.32 -11.40
N GLU A 157 -12.46 0.52 -10.49
CA GLU A 157 -11.50 1.56 -10.82
C GLU A 157 -10.11 0.97 -11.08
N ASN A 158 -9.37 1.59 -12.00
CA ASN A 158 -7.96 1.32 -12.17
C ASN A 158 -7.19 1.94 -11.01
N LEU A 159 -6.06 1.31 -10.64
CA LEU A 159 -5.11 1.95 -9.72
C LEU A 159 -4.67 3.29 -10.30
N THR A 160 -4.78 4.31 -9.45
CA THR A 160 -4.61 5.72 -9.80
C THR A 160 -3.21 6.23 -9.47
N GLY A 161 -2.46 5.46 -8.68
CA GLY A 161 -1.22 5.88 -8.07
C GLY A 161 -1.44 6.60 -6.73
N ASP A 162 -2.64 7.11 -6.42
CA ASP A 162 -2.91 7.72 -5.11
C ASP A 162 -3.00 6.63 -4.03
N SER A 163 -2.04 6.62 -3.12
CA SER A 163 -1.90 5.54 -2.13
C SER A 163 -3.16 5.29 -1.28
N PRO A 164 -3.85 6.32 -0.72
CA PRO A 164 -5.11 6.13 -0.01
C PRO A 164 -6.24 5.58 -0.88
N ARG A 165 -6.43 6.07 -2.10
CA ARG A 165 -7.50 5.59 -2.99
C ARG A 165 -7.22 4.18 -3.48
N ASP A 166 -6.00 3.89 -3.88
CA ASP A 166 -5.59 2.57 -4.34
C ASP A 166 -5.78 1.53 -3.22
N HIS A 167 -5.57 1.91 -1.96
CA HIS A 167 -5.89 1.07 -0.81
C HIS A 167 -7.37 0.66 -0.80
N LEU A 168 -8.30 1.62 -0.92
CA LEU A 168 -9.74 1.35 -0.93
C LEU A 168 -10.18 0.51 -2.14
N ILE A 169 -9.60 0.77 -3.32
CA ILE A 169 -9.85 0.01 -4.55
C ILE A 169 -9.50 -1.46 -4.33
N GLN A 170 -8.29 -1.74 -3.86
CA GLN A 170 -7.84 -3.12 -3.68
C GLN A 170 -8.54 -3.80 -2.49
N LEU A 171 -8.89 -3.07 -1.43
CA LEU A 171 -9.70 -3.62 -0.33
C LEU A 171 -11.03 -4.12 -0.87
N SER A 172 -11.71 -3.27 -1.64
CA SER A 172 -12.97 -3.59 -2.30
C SER A 172 -12.84 -4.78 -3.25
N GLN A 173 -11.76 -4.85 -4.04
CA GLN A 173 -11.49 -5.97 -4.95
C GLN A 173 -11.31 -7.30 -4.22
N GLU A 174 -10.61 -7.32 -3.09
CA GLU A 174 -10.38 -8.57 -2.34
C GLU A 174 -11.65 -9.06 -1.66
N ILE A 175 -12.40 -8.16 -1.01
CA ILE A 175 -13.67 -8.51 -0.36
C ILE A 175 -14.66 -9.08 -1.38
N LEU A 176 -14.78 -8.47 -2.56
CA LEU A 176 -15.68 -8.95 -3.62
C LEU A 176 -15.28 -10.31 -4.18
N LYS A 177 -14.00 -10.71 -4.08
CA LYS A 177 -13.55 -12.07 -4.43
C LYS A 177 -13.94 -13.10 -3.37
N ARG A 178 -14.13 -12.69 -2.12
CA ARG A 178 -14.50 -13.57 -1.00
C ARG A 178 -16.01 -13.54 -0.76
N SER A 179 -16.75 -14.13 -1.69
CA SER A 179 -18.21 -14.12 -1.71
C SER A 179 -18.88 -14.54 -0.40
N ASP A 180 -18.31 -15.51 0.32
CA ASP A 180 -18.87 -16.02 1.57
C ASP A 180 -18.66 -15.04 2.74
N VAL A 181 -17.53 -14.34 2.74
CA VAL A 181 -17.18 -13.31 3.73
C VAL A 181 -18.04 -12.08 3.51
N LEU A 182 -18.16 -11.64 2.25
CA LEU A 182 -19.02 -10.52 1.88
C LEU A 182 -20.48 -10.77 2.30
N ARG A 183 -20.98 -12.00 2.11
CA ARG A 183 -22.34 -12.38 2.55
C ARG A 183 -22.46 -12.33 4.08
N GLN A 184 -21.47 -12.85 4.81
CA GLN A 184 -21.45 -12.76 6.27
C GLN A 184 -21.46 -11.29 6.74
N MET A 185 -20.70 -10.42 6.09
CA MET A 185 -20.66 -8.98 6.41
C MET A 185 -21.98 -8.26 6.10
N ASP A 186 -22.65 -8.64 5.02
CA ASP A 186 -23.96 -8.09 4.59
C ASP A 186 -25.09 -8.51 5.53
N ASP A 187 -25.10 -9.77 5.96
CA ASP A 187 -26.19 -10.33 6.77
C ASP A 187 -26.00 -10.10 8.28
N LEU A 188 -24.76 -9.90 8.74
CA LEU A 188 -24.46 -9.83 10.17
C LEU A 188 -24.86 -8.48 10.79
N LEU A 189 -25.79 -8.56 11.75
CA LEU A 189 -26.32 -7.39 12.47
C LEU A 189 -26.90 -6.31 11.54
N SER A 190 -27.32 -6.72 10.35
CA SER A 190 -28.00 -5.92 9.33
C SER A 190 -29.22 -6.69 8.80
N ARG A 191 -29.99 -6.10 7.89
CA ARG A 191 -31.11 -6.80 7.25
C ARG A 191 -30.55 -7.73 6.16
N PRO A 192 -30.80 -9.04 6.22
CA PRO A 192 -30.22 -9.97 5.26
C PRO A 192 -30.53 -9.61 3.81
N GLY A 193 -29.50 -9.63 2.96
CA GLY A 193 -29.58 -9.36 1.53
C GLY A 193 -30.00 -7.95 1.12
N ASP A 194 -29.88 -6.95 2.00
CA ASP A 194 -30.14 -5.55 1.65
C ASP A 194 -28.94 -4.84 1.00
N HIS A 195 -27.83 -5.57 0.82
CA HIS A 195 -26.56 -5.10 0.25
C HIS A 195 -25.91 -3.99 1.08
N LYS A 196 -26.16 -4.00 2.40
CA LYS A 196 -25.60 -3.07 3.34
C LYS A 196 -24.80 -3.75 4.43
N ILE A 197 -23.58 -3.27 4.58
CA ILE A 197 -22.64 -3.72 5.59
C ILE A 197 -22.67 -2.71 6.74
N SER A 198 -23.05 -3.17 7.93
CA SER A 198 -23.13 -2.34 9.12
C SER A 198 -21.76 -2.22 9.80
N TRP A 199 -21.48 -1.05 10.39
CA TRP A 199 -20.28 -0.84 11.19
C TRP A 199 -20.20 -1.85 12.35
N ALA A 200 -21.34 -2.12 13.00
CA ALA A 200 -21.42 -3.07 14.12
C ALA A 200 -21.13 -4.51 13.69
N GLY A 201 -21.58 -4.92 12.51
CA GLY A 201 -21.28 -6.23 11.93
C GLY A 201 -19.79 -6.41 11.66
N LEU A 202 -19.15 -5.41 11.02
CA LEU A 202 -17.70 -5.41 10.81
C LEU A 202 -16.93 -5.44 12.13
N TYR A 203 -17.36 -4.66 13.12
CA TYR A 203 -16.74 -4.66 14.45
C TYR A 203 -16.80 -6.03 15.13
N PHE A 204 -17.89 -6.76 14.96
CA PHE A 204 -18.03 -8.11 15.50
C PHE A 204 -17.11 -9.11 14.78
N LEU A 205 -17.00 -9.03 13.44
CA LEU A 205 -16.13 -9.91 12.64
C LEU A 205 -14.64 -9.62 12.84
N ALA A 206 -14.29 -8.39 13.19
CA ALA A 206 -12.92 -7.97 13.43
C ALA A 206 -12.38 -8.38 14.82
N ARG A 207 -13.23 -8.93 15.71
CA ARG A 207 -12.87 -9.31 17.08
C ARG A 207 -12.39 -10.75 17.21
#